data_AF-A0A2G8XYW3-F1
#
_entry.id   AF-A0A2G8XYW3-F1
#
_cell.length_a   1.000
_cell.length_b   1.000
_cell.length_c   1.000
_cell.angle_alpha   90.00
_cell.angle_beta   90.00
_cell.angle_gamma   90.00
#
_symmetry.space_group_name_H-M   'P 1'
#
loop_
_entity.id
_entity.type
_entity.pdbx_description
1 polymer ?
#
loop_
_entity_poly.entity_id
_entity_poly.type
_entity_poly.pdbx_seq_one_letter_code
_entity_poly.pdbx_strand_id
1 'polypeptide(L)'
;ISPLHNIGKGRGKGKGHQYPAVLLLTGDHDDRVSPFHSLKYIAELQHSVGSSPKQTNPLVIRVDTNTGHGAGKPVKKTIEEAADVYGFLANALHIQWHEQ
;
A
#
# COMPACT_ATOMS: atom_id res chain seq x y z
N ILE A 1 -13.15 -13.14 7.31
CA ILE A 1 -13.32 -12.24 6.15
C ILE A 1 -12.00 -12.21 5.38
N SER A 2 -12.04 -12.16 4.04
CA SER A 2 -10.83 -12.15 3.20
C SER A 2 -10.68 -10.83 2.45
N PRO A 3 -9.57 -10.06 2.62
CA PRO A 3 -9.42 -8.75 1.97
C PRO A 3 -9.55 -8.80 0.45
N LEU A 4 -8.80 -9.69 -0.20
CA LEU A 4 -8.78 -9.86 -1.66
C LEU A 4 -10.19 -10.03 -2.25
N HIS A 5 -11.03 -10.85 -1.62
CA HIS A 5 -12.33 -11.22 -2.17
C HIS A 5 -13.46 -10.26 -1.80
N ASN A 6 -13.16 -9.16 -1.09
CA ASN A 6 -14.13 -8.17 -0.63
C ASN A 6 -13.86 -6.75 -1.12
N ILE A 7 -12.88 -6.58 -2.03
CA ILE A 7 -12.63 -5.30 -2.69
C ILE A 7 -13.88 -4.84 -3.44
N GLY A 8 -14.33 -3.62 -3.15
CA GLY A 8 -15.48 -2.99 -3.81
C GLY A 8 -16.85 -3.46 -3.28
N LYS A 9 -16.86 -4.43 -2.36
CA LYS A 9 -18.09 -4.99 -1.77
C LYS A 9 -18.52 -4.32 -0.46
N GLY A 10 -17.66 -3.47 0.13
CA GLY A 10 -17.89 -2.79 1.41
C GLY A 10 -18.95 -1.67 1.37
N ARG A 11 -19.40 -1.22 2.57
CA ARG A 11 -20.41 -0.17 2.80
C ARG A 11 -19.98 1.18 2.18
N GLY A 12 -20.29 1.34 0.90
CA GLY A 12 -20.01 2.53 0.11
C GLY A 12 -20.81 2.57 -1.20
N LYS A 13 -21.90 1.78 -1.31
CA LYS A 13 -22.91 1.91 -2.38
C LYS A 13 -23.76 3.19 -2.24
N GLY A 14 -23.18 4.24 -1.68
CA GLY A 14 -23.67 5.61 -1.71
C GLY A 14 -22.71 6.43 -2.57
N LYS A 15 -23.27 7.28 -3.43
CA LYS A 15 -22.52 8.18 -4.32
C LYS A 15 -21.38 8.88 -3.54
N GLY A 16 -20.11 8.54 -3.85
CA GLY A 16 -18.97 9.39 -3.47
C GLY A 16 -17.80 8.75 -2.68
N HIS A 17 -17.81 7.47 -2.36
CA HIS A 17 -16.74 6.89 -1.54
C HIS A 17 -15.62 6.30 -2.41
N GLN A 18 -14.44 6.93 -2.40
CA GLN A 18 -13.19 6.36 -2.93
C GLN A 18 -12.43 5.59 -1.85
N TYR A 19 -11.53 4.69 -2.23
CA TYR A 19 -10.57 4.13 -1.29
C TYR A 19 -9.61 5.22 -0.79
N PRO A 20 -9.12 5.11 0.47
CA PRO A 20 -8.02 5.95 0.93
C PRO A 20 -6.78 5.72 0.05
N ALA A 21 -5.79 6.60 0.19
CA ALA A 21 -4.47 6.35 -0.37
C ALA A 21 -3.92 5.05 0.24
N VAL A 22 -3.47 4.11 -0.61
CA VAL A 22 -2.98 2.80 -0.19
C VAL A 22 -1.54 2.64 -0.66
N LEU A 23 -0.65 2.33 0.28
CA LEU A 23 0.70 1.86 0.04
C LEU A 23 0.85 0.47 0.65
N LEU A 24 1.03 -0.55 -0.19
CA LEU A 24 1.42 -1.88 0.28
C LEU A 24 2.94 -2.03 0.28
N LEU A 25 3.46 -2.78 1.26
CA LEU A 25 4.87 -3.08 1.38
C LEU A 25 5.05 -4.61 1.35
N THR A 26 6.06 -5.09 0.63
CA THR A 26 6.45 -6.50 0.64
C THR A 26 7.91 -6.65 0.23
N GLY A 27 8.57 -7.71 0.70
CA GLY A 27 9.83 -8.17 0.12
C GLY A 27 9.57 -9.18 -1.00
N ASP A 28 10.42 -9.19 -2.04
CA ASP A 28 10.34 -10.16 -3.13
C ASP A 28 10.73 -11.59 -2.73
N HIS A 29 11.49 -11.75 -1.63
CA HIS A 29 11.91 -13.04 -1.06
C HIS A 29 11.26 -13.29 0.31
N ASP A 30 10.08 -12.71 0.59
CA ASP A 30 9.35 -13.01 1.84
C ASP A 30 8.80 -14.46 1.80
N ASP A 31 9.45 -15.33 2.55
CA ASP A 31 9.13 -16.75 2.69
C ASP A 31 8.12 -17.05 3.80
N ARG A 32 7.80 -16.06 4.65
CA ARG A 32 6.83 -16.19 5.75
C ARG A 32 5.43 -15.78 5.32
N VAL A 33 5.32 -14.65 4.63
CA VAL A 33 4.08 -14.18 4.01
C VAL A 33 4.37 -13.91 2.56
N SER A 34 4.05 -14.88 1.70
CA SER A 34 4.37 -14.81 0.27
C SER A 34 3.95 -13.47 -0.34
N PRO A 35 4.82 -12.82 -1.15
CA PRO A 35 4.51 -11.55 -1.79
C PRO A 35 3.26 -11.61 -2.69
N PHE A 36 2.85 -12.81 -3.12
CA PHE A 36 1.60 -13.00 -3.87
C PHE A 36 0.35 -12.52 -3.13
N HIS A 37 0.35 -12.47 -1.79
CA HIS A 37 -0.77 -11.88 -1.06
C HIS A 37 -0.92 -10.39 -1.38
N SER A 38 0.18 -9.63 -1.29
CA SER A 38 0.21 -8.20 -1.59
C SER A 38 0.00 -7.94 -3.08
N LEU A 39 0.65 -8.73 -3.96
CA LEU A 39 0.54 -8.57 -5.41
C LEU A 39 -0.87 -8.84 -5.94
N LYS A 40 -1.53 -9.92 -5.48
CA LYS A 40 -2.92 -10.19 -5.87
C LYS A 40 -3.87 -9.12 -5.35
N TYR A 41 -3.66 -8.65 -4.12
CA TYR A 41 -4.51 -7.62 -3.53
C TYR A 41 -4.37 -6.29 -4.27
N ILE A 42 -3.16 -5.81 -4.55
CA ILE A 42 -2.99 -4.53 -5.26
C ILE A 42 -3.52 -4.60 -6.69
N ALA A 43 -3.32 -5.71 -7.40
CA ALA A 43 -3.83 -5.91 -8.75
C ALA A 43 -5.37 -5.87 -8.77
N GLU A 44 -6.02 -6.60 -7.87
CA GLU A 44 -7.48 -6.58 -7.75
C GLU A 44 -7.99 -5.19 -7.34
N LEU A 45 -7.30 -4.51 -6.42
CA LEU A 45 -7.68 -3.17 -5.97
C LEU A 45 -7.62 -2.16 -7.12
N GLN A 46 -6.51 -2.13 -7.85
CA GLN A 46 -6.34 -1.26 -9.02
C GLN A 46 -7.34 -1.61 -10.13
N HIS A 47 -7.61 -2.90 -10.38
CA HIS A 47 -8.59 -3.35 -11.37
C HIS A 47 -10.02 -2.94 -11.01
N SER A 48 -10.44 -3.22 -9.77
CA SER A 48 -11.82 -3.02 -9.33
C SER A 48 -12.17 -1.54 -9.10
N VAL A 49 -11.24 -0.70 -8.64
CA VAL A 49 -11.53 0.71 -8.32
C VAL A 49 -10.58 1.72 -8.94
N GLY A 50 -9.37 1.34 -9.33
CA GLY A 50 -8.34 2.27 -9.80
C GLY A 50 -8.68 2.99 -11.11
N SER A 51 -9.49 2.38 -11.98
CA SER A 51 -9.98 3.03 -13.21
C SER A 51 -11.18 3.97 -12.98
N SER A 52 -11.71 4.06 -11.76
CA SER A 52 -12.81 4.96 -11.46
C SER A 52 -12.35 6.41 -11.50
N PRO A 53 -13.02 7.33 -12.22
CA PRO A 53 -12.70 8.76 -12.19
C PRO A 53 -12.80 9.39 -10.79
N LYS A 54 -13.49 8.73 -9.86
CA LYS A 54 -13.63 9.17 -8.47
C LYS A 54 -12.48 8.71 -7.58
N GLN A 55 -11.69 7.73 -8.03
CA GLN A 55 -10.54 7.21 -7.30
C GLN A 55 -9.32 8.04 -7.65
N THR A 56 -9.14 9.15 -6.94
CA THR A 56 -8.00 10.06 -7.15
C THR A 56 -6.84 9.73 -6.21
N ASN A 57 -7.13 9.08 -5.08
CA ASN A 57 -6.10 8.66 -4.15
C ASN A 57 -5.23 7.54 -4.75
N PRO A 58 -3.89 7.61 -4.56
CA PRO A 58 -2.98 6.63 -5.13
C PRO A 58 -3.15 5.24 -4.50
N LEU A 59 -3.07 4.21 -5.32
CA LEU A 59 -3.13 2.81 -4.94
C LEU A 59 -1.84 2.15 -5.45
N VAL A 60 -0.84 2.04 -4.59
CA VAL A 60 0.53 1.66 -4.98
C VAL A 60 1.10 0.56 -4.09
N ILE A 61 2.15 -0.08 -4.57
CA ILE A 61 2.93 -1.07 -3.85
C ILE A 61 4.42 -0.77 -3.98
N ARG A 62 5.15 -0.89 -2.87
CA ARG A 62 6.61 -0.91 -2.82
C ARG A 62 7.07 -2.35 -2.61
N VAL A 63 7.79 -2.86 -3.59
CA VAL A 63 8.40 -4.20 -3.54
C VAL A 63 9.90 -4.03 -3.31
N ASP A 64 10.36 -4.43 -2.14
CA ASP A 64 11.78 -4.35 -1.78
C ASP A 64 12.52 -5.59 -2.29
N THR A 65 13.58 -5.38 -3.08
CA THR A 65 14.31 -6.47 -3.74
C THR A 65 15.41 -7.06 -2.85
N ASN A 66 15.71 -8.35 -2.99
CA ASN A 66 16.67 -9.04 -2.12
C ASN A 66 16.33 -8.90 -0.63
N THR A 67 15.03 -8.89 -0.28
CA THR A 67 14.59 -8.83 1.11
C THR A 67 13.46 -9.82 1.37
N GLY A 68 13.54 -10.47 2.53
CA GLY A 68 12.49 -11.36 3.03
C GLY A 68 11.54 -10.65 4.00
N HIS A 69 11.02 -11.38 4.98
CA HIS A 69 10.02 -10.90 5.95
C HIS A 69 10.49 -9.75 6.88
N GLY A 70 11.77 -9.38 6.83
CA GLY A 70 12.33 -8.28 7.61
C GLY A 70 13.44 -8.68 8.58
N ALA A 71 13.55 -9.97 8.94
CA ALA A 71 14.67 -10.45 9.74
C ALA A 71 15.98 -10.31 8.95
N GLY A 72 16.97 -9.65 9.55
CA GLY A 72 18.26 -9.38 8.89
C GLY A 72 18.20 -8.29 7.81
N LYS A 73 17.10 -7.54 7.68
CA LYS A 73 17.02 -6.40 6.75
C LYS A 73 18.09 -5.36 7.15
N PRO A 74 18.96 -4.91 6.22
CA PRO A 74 19.97 -3.92 6.52
C PRO A 74 19.34 -2.62 7.06
N VAL A 75 19.99 -1.98 8.04
CA VAL A 75 19.50 -0.73 8.66
C VAL A 75 19.17 0.33 7.61
N LYS A 76 20.01 0.45 6.57
CA LYS A 76 19.78 1.36 5.45
C LYS A 76 18.41 1.13 4.77
N LYS A 77 18.07 -0.13 4.47
CA LYS A 77 16.79 -0.47 3.85
C LYS A 77 15.60 -0.21 4.77
N THR A 78 15.79 -0.40 6.08
CA THR A 78 14.77 -0.06 7.08
C THR A 78 14.52 1.45 7.14
N ILE A 79 15.59 2.26 7.06
CA ILE A 79 15.47 3.72 7.01
C ILE A 79 14.77 4.17 5.71
N GLU A 80 15.15 3.61 4.57
CA GLU A 80 14.52 3.89 3.27
C GLU A 80 13.03 3.54 3.27
N GLU A 81 12.66 2.37 3.79
CA GLU A 81 11.26 1.97 3.93
C GLU A 81 10.47 2.91 4.84
N ALA A 82 11.04 3.30 5.98
CA ALA A 82 10.41 4.26 6.88
C ALA A 82 10.24 5.63 6.21
N ALA A 83 11.26 6.12 5.51
CA ALA A 83 11.21 7.38 4.78
C ALA A 83 10.11 7.36 3.71
N ASP A 84 9.99 6.28 2.93
CA ASP A 84 8.93 6.11 1.93
C ASP A 84 7.54 6.10 2.58
N VAL A 85 7.37 5.40 3.71
CA VAL A 85 6.10 5.34 4.44
C VAL A 85 5.70 6.72 4.97
N TYR A 86 6.60 7.41 5.67
CA TYR A 86 6.30 8.74 6.21
C TYR A 86 6.10 9.78 5.11
N GLY A 87 6.88 9.73 4.03
CA GLY A 87 6.68 10.59 2.86
C GLY A 87 5.33 10.36 2.20
N PHE A 88 4.91 9.09 2.05
CA PHE A 88 3.58 8.74 1.54
C PHE A 88 2.47 9.24 2.45
N LEU A 89 2.58 9.02 3.77
CA LEU A 89 1.61 9.50 4.75
C LEU A 89 1.51 11.03 4.75
N ALA A 90 2.64 11.73 4.72
CA ALA A 90 2.66 13.19 4.68
C ALA A 90 1.95 13.72 3.43
N ASN A 91 2.19 13.10 2.26
CA ASN A 91 1.52 13.46 1.02
C ASN A 91 0.02 13.12 1.06
N ALA A 92 -0.35 11.93 1.52
CA ALA A 92 -1.73 11.44 1.54
C ALA A 92 -2.63 12.19 2.55
N LEU A 93 -2.04 12.66 3.65
CA LEU A 93 -2.74 13.37 4.73
C LEU A 93 -2.52 14.89 4.70
N HIS A 94 -1.76 15.39 3.72
CA HIS A 94 -1.40 16.81 3.59
C HIS A 94 -0.73 17.38 4.86
N ILE A 95 0.17 16.59 5.47
CA ILE A 95 0.91 17.00 6.66
C ILE A 95 2.01 17.97 6.25
N GLN A 96 2.09 19.11 6.94
CA GLN A 96 3.17 20.08 6.76
C GLN A 96 4.36 19.74 7.64
N TRP A 97 5.56 19.86 7.07
CA TRP A 97 6.79 19.76 7.83
C TRP A 97 7.01 21.04 8.64
N HIS A 98 7.40 20.87 9.90
CA HIS A 98 7.81 21.97 10.76
C HIS A 98 9.19 21.64 11.32
N GLU A 99 10.16 22.52 11.06
CA GLU A 99 11.43 22.49 11.77
C GLU A 99 11.23 23.04 13.19
N GLN A 100 11.97 22.49 14.15
CA GLN A 100 11.99 22.98 15.53
C GLN A 100 12.78 24.28 15.65
#